data_AF-A0A285LD02-F1
#
_entry.id   AF-A0A285LD02-F1
#
_cell.length_a   1.000
_cell.length_b   1.000
_cell.length_c   1.000
_cell.angle_alpha   90.00
_cell.angle_beta   90.00
_cell.angle_gamma   90.00
#
_symmetry.space_group_name_H-M   'P 1'
#
loop_
_entity.id
_entity.type
_entity.pdbx_description
1 polymer ?
#
loop_
_entity_poly.entity_id
_entity_poly.type
_entity_poly.pdbx_seq_one_letter_code
_entity_poly.pdbx_strand_id
1 'polypeptide(L)'
;VEAALAGGEVGGPASLYAEAVLRGDEVGGGATRRTEAAPGGGDIGSGPATQRPPAPDDRTPITSVAQIAEIAARAEIPILELSAGHVMQFGPVELTVLSPSATHPRPRQPADEPNDRSLVLTATTPAGRILLTGDIEAPAQLRLLRNPPALRADILKVPHHGSQTTTKEFLTAVHPRLAIISSGANNTFGHPHPKILTTLHALGTTIARTDHHGDILITGTPPHLHILTRRPG
;
A
#
# COMPACT_ATOMS: atom_id res chain seq x y z
N VAL A 1 -4.12 3.48 1.81
CA VAL A 1 -3.62 2.17 2.32
C VAL A 1 -2.12 2.07 2.15
N GLU A 2 -1.40 2.40 3.20
CA GLU A 2 0.06 2.35 3.29
C GLU A 2 0.48 1.02 3.96
N ALA A 3 1.35 0.25 3.31
CA ALA A 3 1.98 -0.92 3.91
C ALA A 3 3.31 -0.46 4.52
N ALA A 4 3.42 -0.46 5.84
CA ALA A 4 4.64 -0.11 6.54
C ALA A 4 5.33 -1.40 7.02
N LEU A 5 6.60 -1.56 6.67
CA LEU A 5 7.47 -2.57 7.25
C LEU A 5 8.24 -1.87 8.37
N ALA A 6 7.92 -2.20 9.63
CA ALA A 6 8.57 -1.60 10.78
C ALA A 6 9.78 -2.43 11.20
N GLY A 7 10.97 -1.80 11.22
CA GLY A 7 12.15 -2.30 11.90
C GLY A 7 12.58 -1.24 12.92
N GLY A 8 12.44 -1.55 14.21
CA GLY A 8 12.83 -0.65 15.29
C GLY A 8 13.74 -1.36 16.28
N GLU A 9 14.90 -0.75 16.57
CA GLU A 9 15.69 -1.09 17.75
C GLU A 9 15.01 -0.51 19.00
N VAL A 10 14.74 -1.36 19.99
CA VAL A 10 14.48 -0.93 21.37
C VAL A 10 15.37 -1.79 22.28
N GLY A 11 16.20 -1.14 23.08
CA GLY A 11 17.30 -1.74 23.83
C GLY A 11 16.92 -2.95 24.69
N GLY A 12 17.74 -4.00 24.59
CA GLY A 12 17.54 -5.33 25.20
C GLY A 12 17.87 -6.42 24.17
N PRO A 13 18.30 -7.64 24.56
CA PRO A 13 19.02 -8.55 23.67
C PRO A 13 18.24 -8.81 22.37
N ALA A 14 18.87 -8.47 21.25
CA ALA A 14 18.26 -8.33 19.94
C ALA A 14 17.59 -9.61 19.44
N SER A 15 16.26 -9.66 19.52
CA SER A 15 15.41 -10.41 18.60
C SER A 15 14.77 -9.40 17.65
N LEU A 16 15.39 -9.19 16.49
CA LEU A 16 14.84 -8.35 15.42
C LEU A 16 13.59 -9.01 14.84
N TYR A 17 12.40 -8.57 15.27
CA TYR A 17 11.15 -8.91 14.60
C TYR A 17 10.90 -7.91 13.48
N ALA A 18 10.74 -8.41 12.25
CA ALA A 18 10.22 -7.60 11.15
C ALA A 18 8.70 -7.71 11.17
N GLU A 19 8.01 -6.58 11.34
CA GLU A 19 6.56 -6.51 11.42
C GLU A 19 5.98 -5.91 10.14
N ALA A 20 4.95 -6.55 9.60
CA ALA A 20 4.17 -6.00 8.48
C ALA A 20 2.86 -5.42 9.00
N VAL A 21 2.70 -4.10 8.87
CA VAL A 21 1.48 -3.38 9.26
C VAL A 21 0.77 -2.85 8.02
N LEU A 22 -0.50 -3.23 7.85
CA LEU A 22 -1.40 -2.61 6.89
C LEU A 22 -2.41 -1.73 7.63
N ARG A 23 -2.38 -0.43 7.32
CA ARG A 23 -3.26 0.57 7.93
C ARG A 23 -4.59 0.66 7.19
N GLY A 24 -5.69 0.69 7.94
CA GLY A 24 -7.04 0.96 7.41
C GLY A 24 -7.36 2.45 7.50
N ASP A 25 -7.63 3.10 6.36
CA ASP A 25 -7.99 4.53 6.32
C ASP A 25 -9.44 4.76 6.82
N GLU A 26 -9.64 5.73 7.71
CA GLU A 26 -10.96 6.27 8.05
C GLU A 26 -11.31 7.41 7.09
N VAL A 27 -12.05 7.11 6.02
CA VAL A 27 -12.56 8.16 5.12
C VAL A 27 -13.89 8.68 5.67
N GLY A 28 -13.82 9.67 6.56
CA GLY A 28 -14.95 10.46 7.04
C GLY A 28 -14.96 11.85 6.44
N GLY A 29 -15.61 12.02 5.28
CA GLY A 29 -15.87 13.34 4.68
C GLY A 29 -17.02 14.05 5.39
N GLY A 30 -16.73 15.14 6.09
CA GLY A 30 -17.73 15.95 6.78
C GLY A 30 -17.21 17.34 7.12
N ALA A 31 -16.88 18.14 6.12
CA ALA A 31 -16.53 19.55 6.31
C ALA A 31 -17.80 20.35 6.67
N THR A 32 -17.98 20.69 7.95
CA THR A 32 -18.91 21.75 8.35
C THR A 32 -18.09 23.00 8.67
N ARG A 33 -18.17 24.00 7.80
CA ARG A 33 -17.66 25.34 8.07
C ARG A 33 -18.45 25.94 9.23
N ARG A 34 -17.77 26.33 10.31
CA ARG A 34 -18.25 27.39 11.19
C ARG A 34 -17.53 28.69 10.83
N THR A 35 -18.33 29.66 10.44
CA THR A 35 -17.98 31.07 10.31
C THR A 35 -18.06 31.74 11.67
N GLU A 36 -16.96 32.33 12.15
CA GLU A 36 -17.00 33.37 13.18
C GLU A 36 -16.12 34.54 12.72
N ALA A 37 -16.76 35.69 12.52
CA ALA A 37 -16.17 37.04 12.57
C ALA A 37 -16.21 37.48 14.06
N ALA A 38 -15.42 38.40 14.63
CA ALA A 38 -14.65 39.59 14.22
C ALA A 38 -13.72 39.97 15.42
N PRO A 39 -13.22 41.21 15.66
CA PRO A 39 -12.87 42.36 14.82
C PRO A 39 -11.37 42.77 15.02
N GLY A 40 -10.94 43.87 14.39
CA GLY A 40 -9.53 44.19 14.13
C GLY A 40 -8.74 44.96 15.20
N GLY A 41 -7.50 45.30 14.82
CA GLY A 41 -6.61 46.20 15.54
C GLY A 41 -5.16 46.14 15.05
N GLY A 42 -4.68 47.24 14.43
CA GLY A 42 -3.30 47.71 14.57
C GLY A 42 -2.22 47.14 13.63
N ASP A 43 -1.75 48.00 12.72
CA ASP A 43 -0.60 47.85 11.83
C ASP A 43 0.74 48.07 12.57
N ILE A 44 1.76 47.26 12.25
CA ILE A 44 3.18 47.66 12.31
C ILE A 44 3.97 46.83 11.28
N GLY A 45 4.43 47.53 10.24
CA GLY A 45 5.19 46.98 9.12
C GLY A 45 6.52 46.34 9.51
N SER A 46 6.81 45.22 8.88
CA SER A 46 8.13 44.63 8.72
C SER A 46 8.31 44.26 7.24
N GLY A 47 9.47 44.61 6.67
CA GLY A 47 9.81 44.38 5.26
C GLY A 47 9.75 42.89 4.87
N PRO A 48 9.87 42.55 3.58
CA PRO A 48 9.54 41.23 3.09
C PRO A 48 10.57 40.21 3.60
N ALA A 49 10.27 39.60 4.75
CA ALA A 49 10.74 38.26 5.03
C ALA A 49 10.20 37.40 3.89
N THR A 50 11.09 36.78 3.11
CA THR A 50 10.71 35.65 2.26
C THR A 50 10.21 34.56 3.18
N GLN A 51 8.93 34.64 3.55
CA GLN A 51 8.25 33.64 4.33
C GLN A 51 8.33 32.38 3.48
N ARG A 52 9.17 31.44 3.92
CA ARG A 52 9.10 30.07 3.47
C ARG A 52 7.63 29.67 3.66
N PRO A 53 6.91 29.29 2.59
CA PRO A 53 5.50 28.98 2.70
C PRO A 53 5.31 27.93 3.81
N PRO A 54 4.24 28.04 4.62
CA PRO A 54 4.01 27.12 5.71
C PRO A 54 4.10 25.68 5.19
N ALA A 55 4.71 24.80 5.99
CA ALA A 55 4.74 23.39 5.67
C ALA A 55 3.29 22.94 5.38
N PRO A 56 3.05 22.17 4.30
CA PRO A 56 1.71 21.69 4.01
C PRO A 56 1.17 20.93 5.23
N ASP A 57 -0.06 21.24 5.61
CA ASP A 57 -0.80 20.52 6.66
C ASP A 57 -0.73 19.02 6.36
N ASP A 58 -0.26 18.22 7.33
CA ASP A 58 -0.07 16.78 7.23
C ASP A 58 -1.38 16.01 6.96
N ARG A 59 -2.52 16.70 7.09
CA ARG A 59 -3.87 16.19 6.81
C ARG A 59 -4.40 16.57 5.44
N THR A 60 -3.69 17.38 4.65
CA THR A 60 -4.11 17.68 3.28
C THR A 60 -3.87 16.46 2.40
N PRO A 61 -4.91 15.87 1.77
CA PRO A 61 -4.71 14.72 0.90
C PRO A 61 -3.76 15.07 -0.23
N ILE A 62 -2.76 14.22 -0.45
CA ILE A 62 -1.94 14.29 -1.65
C ILE A 62 -2.81 13.82 -2.81
N THR A 63 -3.00 14.68 -3.82
CA THR A 63 -3.93 14.43 -4.94
C THR A 63 -3.22 14.16 -6.26
N SER A 64 -1.90 14.36 -6.35
CA SER A 64 -1.15 14.13 -7.58
C SER A 64 0.31 13.77 -7.36
N VAL A 65 0.92 13.13 -8.36
CA VAL A 65 2.36 12.85 -8.40
C VAL A 65 3.19 14.13 -8.42
N ALA A 66 2.69 15.20 -9.05
CA ALA A 66 3.36 16.50 -9.06
C ALA A 66 3.48 17.09 -7.64
N GLN A 67 2.42 16.97 -6.83
CA GLN A 67 2.47 17.37 -5.42
C GLN A 67 3.48 16.54 -4.62
N ILE A 68 3.58 15.22 -4.87
CA ILE A 68 4.61 14.38 -4.24
C ILE A 68 6.01 14.87 -4.61
N ALA A 69 6.25 15.16 -5.89
CA ALA A 69 7.55 15.66 -6.37
C ALA A 69 7.94 16.99 -5.73
N GLU A 70 6.99 17.91 -5.58
CA GLU A 70 7.22 19.18 -4.90
C GLU A 70 7.52 19.00 -3.41
N ILE A 71 6.76 18.16 -2.70
CA ILE A 71 6.98 17.89 -1.27
C ILE A 71 8.37 17.26 -1.07
N ALA A 72 8.71 16.25 -1.87
CA ALA A 72 10.00 15.57 -1.81
C ALA A 72 11.16 16.51 -2.11
N ALA A 73 11.05 17.34 -3.15
CA ALA A 73 12.07 18.32 -3.50
C ALA A 73 12.30 19.37 -2.39
N ARG A 74 11.21 19.87 -1.77
CA ARG A 74 11.31 20.82 -0.64
C ARG A 74 11.92 20.20 0.61
N ALA A 75 11.79 18.89 0.77
CA ALA A 75 12.34 18.14 1.89
C ALA A 75 13.72 17.51 1.58
N GLU A 76 14.27 17.74 0.38
CA GLU A 76 15.50 17.12 -0.11
C GLU A 76 15.47 15.57 -0.07
N ILE A 77 14.28 15.00 -0.23
CA ILE A 77 14.07 13.54 -0.27
C ILE A 77 14.15 13.08 -1.73
N PRO A 78 15.05 12.14 -2.07
CA PRO A 78 15.15 11.63 -3.43
C PRO A 78 13.91 10.80 -3.80
N ILE A 79 13.41 10.99 -5.03
CA ILE A 79 12.40 10.12 -5.64
C ILE A 79 13.11 9.09 -6.51
N LEU A 80 12.83 7.81 -6.24
CA LEU A 80 13.38 6.70 -7.00
C LEU A 80 12.33 6.16 -7.98
N GLU A 81 12.67 6.12 -9.26
CA GLU A 81 11.88 5.38 -10.24
C GLU A 81 12.24 3.90 -10.19
N LEU A 82 11.26 3.08 -9.84
CA LEU A 82 11.43 1.64 -9.68
C LEU A 82 10.82 0.89 -10.86
N SER A 83 11.55 -0.14 -11.29
CA SER A 83 11.17 -1.03 -12.37
C SER A 83 11.59 -2.47 -12.06
N ALA A 84 10.96 -3.42 -12.73
CA ALA A 84 11.20 -4.84 -12.55
C ALA A 84 12.70 -5.17 -12.59
N GLY A 85 13.15 -5.97 -11.63
CA GLY A 85 14.56 -6.33 -11.44
C GLY A 85 15.32 -5.46 -10.44
N HIS A 86 14.79 -4.29 -10.03
CA HIS A 86 15.36 -3.57 -8.89
C HIS A 86 15.19 -4.38 -7.60
N VAL A 87 16.26 -4.38 -6.79
CA VAL A 87 16.30 -5.00 -5.46
C VAL A 87 16.78 -3.95 -4.46
N MET A 88 16.12 -3.87 -3.30
CA MET A 88 16.46 -2.95 -2.21
C MET A 88 16.49 -3.70 -0.89
N GLN A 89 17.47 -3.42 -0.04
CA GLN A 89 17.65 -4.07 1.26
C GLN A 89 17.39 -3.07 2.41
N PHE A 90 16.56 -3.48 3.37
CA PHE A 90 16.24 -2.73 4.58
C PHE A 90 16.33 -3.66 5.80
N GLY A 91 17.51 -3.75 6.41
CA GLY A 91 17.74 -4.69 7.52
C GLY A 91 17.40 -6.13 7.10
N PRO A 92 16.47 -6.84 7.78
CA PRO A 92 16.07 -8.20 7.43
C PRO A 92 15.08 -8.28 6.25
N VAL A 93 14.69 -7.15 5.66
CA VAL A 93 13.73 -7.07 4.56
C VAL A 93 14.46 -6.87 3.24
N GLU A 94 14.19 -7.74 2.27
CA GLU A 94 14.56 -7.54 0.88
C GLU A 94 13.29 -7.21 0.06
N LEU A 95 13.31 -6.12 -0.70
CA LEU A 95 12.26 -5.75 -1.64
C LEU A 95 12.74 -6.00 -3.07
N THR A 96 12.04 -6.86 -3.80
CA THR A 96 12.26 -7.09 -5.23
C THR A 96 11.09 -6.56 -6.04
N VAL A 97 11.37 -5.70 -7.03
CA VAL A 97 10.37 -5.14 -7.94
C VAL A 97 10.05 -6.14 -9.06
N LEU A 98 8.77 -6.43 -9.27
CA LEU A 98 8.26 -7.31 -10.33
C LEU A 98 7.57 -6.55 -11.47
N SER A 99 7.01 -5.38 -11.19
CA SER A 99 6.31 -4.52 -12.17
C SER A 99 6.39 -3.07 -11.70
N PRO A 100 6.43 -2.07 -12.60
CA PRO A 100 6.39 -2.18 -14.07
C PRO A 100 7.71 -2.67 -14.70
N SER A 101 7.66 -3.29 -15.88
CA SER A 101 8.87 -3.74 -16.58
C SER A 101 9.66 -2.56 -17.15
N ALA A 102 10.97 -2.54 -16.90
CA ALA A 102 11.90 -1.55 -17.46
C ALA A 102 12.06 -1.67 -18.99
N THR A 103 11.95 -2.89 -19.52
CA THR A 103 12.20 -3.21 -20.93
C THR A 103 10.98 -3.03 -21.82
N HIS A 104 9.82 -2.73 -21.23
CA HIS A 104 8.63 -2.30 -21.94
C HIS A 104 8.14 -0.97 -21.37
N PRO A 105 8.90 0.12 -21.52
CA PRO A 105 8.36 1.45 -21.32
C PRO A 105 7.39 1.68 -22.48
N ARG A 106 6.17 1.13 -22.39
CA ARG A 106 5.16 1.47 -23.38
C ARG A 106 4.92 2.98 -23.24
N PRO A 107 5.02 3.75 -24.34
CA PRO A 107 4.53 5.12 -24.35
C PRO A 107 3.11 5.08 -23.79
N ARG A 108 2.80 6.00 -22.88
CA ARG A 108 1.50 6.08 -22.21
C ARG A 108 0.40 6.05 -23.27
N GLN A 109 -0.28 4.92 -23.44
CA GLN A 109 -1.39 4.87 -24.38
C GLN A 109 -2.61 5.46 -23.67
N PRO A 110 -3.49 6.18 -24.38
CA PRO A 110 -4.73 6.69 -23.79
C PRO A 110 -5.60 5.60 -23.13
N ALA A 111 -5.38 4.33 -23.50
CA ALA A 111 -6.06 3.15 -22.96
C ALA A 111 -5.29 2.40 -21.84
N ASP A 112 -4.08 2.82 -21.47
CA ASP A 112 -3.37 2.22 -20.33
C ASP A 112 -4.01 2.74 -19.02
N GLU A 113 -4.79 1.90 -18.37
CA GLU A 113 -5.38 2.19 -17.06
C GLU A 113 -4.27 2.55 -16.04
N PRO A 114 -4.36 3.68 -15.32
CA PRO A 114 -3.33 4.11 -14.37
C PRO A 114 -2.96 3.02 -13.34
N ASN A 115 -3.95 2.23 -12.93
CA ASN A 115 -3.84 1.12 -11.99
C ASN A 115 -2.86 0.04 -12.45
N ASP A 116 -2.81 -0.22 -13.76
CA ASP A 116 -2.00 -1.26 -14.38
C ASP A 116 -0.49 -0.93 -14.41
N ARG A 117 -0.14 0.30 -13.97
CA ARG A 117 1.22 0.78 -13.70
C ARG A 117 1.60 0.71 -12.22
N SER A 118 0.75 0.13 -11.38
CA SER A 118 1.07 -0.09 -9.97
C SER A 118 2.42 -0.80 -9.81
N LEU A 119 3.19 -0.33 -8.82
CA LEU A 119 4.40 -0.99 -8.38
C LEU A 119 4.00 -2.33 -7.74
N VAL A 120 4.56 -3.42 -8.25
CA VAL A 120 4.37 -4.76 -7.68
C VAL A 120 5.68 -5.23 -7.11
N LEU A 121 5.66 -5.58 -5.82
CA LEU A 121 6.85 -5.91 -5.06
C LEU A 121 6.68 -7.26 -4.39
N THR A 122 7.74 -8.06 -4.41
CA THR A 122 7.94 -9.09 -3.39
C THR A 122 8.71 -8.46 -2.23
N ALA A 123 8.21 -8.60 -1.00
CA ALA A 123 8.99 -8.38 0.21
C ALA A 123 9.34 -9.73 0.83
N THR A 124 10.62 -10.05 0.90
CA THR A 124 11.13 -11.21 1.64
C THR A 124 11.44 -10.74 3.05
N THR A 125 10.78 -11.34 4.05
CA THR A 125 10.88 -10.96 5.45
C THR A 125 11.03 -12.21 6.33
N PRO A 126 11.44 -12.08 7.60
CA PRO A 126 11.30 -13.15 8.60
C PRO A 126 9.89 -13.75 8.67
N ALA A 127 8.85 -12.94 8.48
CA ALA A 127 7.45 -13.39 8.46
C ALA A 127 7.05 -14.09 7.14
N GLY A 128 8.00 -14.33 6.23
CA GLY A 128 7.79 -14.99 4.95
C GLY A 128 7.77 -14.04 3.77
N ARG A 129 7.33 -14.57 2.64
CA ARG A 129 7.28 -13.87 1.36
C ARG A 129 5.93 -13.15 1.20
N ILE A 130 5.97 -11.83 1.06
CA ILE A 130 4.79 -10.99 0.90
C ILE A 130 4.74 -10.47 -0.53
N LEU A 131 3.59 -10.62 -1.21
CA LEU A 131 3.34 -9.99 -2.50
C LEU A 131 2.47 -8.74 -2.31
N LEU A 132 3.05 -7.58 -2.59
CA LEU A 132 2.39 -6.28 -2.59
C LEU A 132 2.05 -5.91 -4.03
N THR A 133 0.77 -5.80 -4.34
CA THR A 133 0.29 -5.76 -5.74
C THR A 133 -0.22 -4.39 -6.18
N GLY A 134 -0.28 -3.41 -5.28
CA GLY A 134 -0.98 -2.15 -5.55
C GLY A 134 -2.40 -2.43 -6.03
N ASP A 135 -2.78 -1.78 -7.13
CA ASP A 135 -4.12 -1.88 -7.71
C ASP A 135 -4.08 -2.48 -9.13
N ILE A 136 -3.08 -3.32 -9.43
CA ILE A 136 -2.99 -3.99 -10.73
C ILE A 136 -4.29 -4.71 -11.13
N GLU A 137 -4.68 -4.58 -12.39
CA GLU A 137 -5.87 -5.23 -12.93
C GLU A 137 -5.49 -6.42 -13.81
N ALA A 138 -6.48 -7.04 -14.43
CA ALA A 138 -6.31 -8.26 -15.22
C ALA A 138 -5.18 -8.18 -16.26
N PRO A 139 -4.98 -7.08 -17.02
CA PRO A 139 -3.91 -7.03 -18.00
C PRO A 139 -2.51 -7.03 -17.36
N ALA A 140 -2.28 -6.34 -16.24
CA ALA A 140 -1.04 -6.41 -15.48
C ALA A 140 -0.80 -7.79 -14.87
N GLN A 141 -1.85 -8.40 -14.30
CA GLN A 141 -1.80 -9.75 -13.75
C GLN A 141 -1.39 -10.78 -14.81
N LEU A 142 -1.94 -10.69 -16.04
CA LEU A 142 -1.56 -11.56 -17.16
C LEU A 142 -0.10 -11.41 -17.58
N ARG A 143 0.47 -10.20 -17.50
CA ARG A 143 1.91 -9.99 -17.78
C ARG A 143 2.78 -10.67 -16.73
N LEU A 144 2.41 -10.53 -15.45
CA LEU A 144 3.10 -11.16 -14.33
C LEU A 144 3.03 -12.69 -14.37
N LEU A 145 1.91 -13.24 -14.85
CA LEU A 145 1.71 -14.68 -15.04
C LEU A 145 2.66 -15.32 -16.06
N ARG A 146 3.46 -14.53 -16.80
CA ARG A 146 4.54 -15.07 -17.64
C ARG A 146 5.71 -15.65 -16.83
N ASN A 147 5.81 -15.31 -15.54
CA ASN A 147 6.76 -15.90 -14.60
C ASN A 147 6.08 -16.31 -13.28
N PRO A 148 5.23 -17.35 -13.28
CA PRO A 148 4.46 -17.76 -12.09
C PRO A 148 5.30 -18.06 -10.84
N PRO A 149 6.50 -18.66 -10.92
CA PRO A 149 7.35 -18.87 -9.74
C PRO A 149 7.68 -17.57 -8.99
N ALA A 150 7.78 -16.44 -9.70
CA ALA A 150 8.01 -15.14 -9.09
C ALA A 150 6.78 -14.58 -8.36
N LEU A 151 5.60 -15.20 -8.48
CA LEU A 151 4.36 -14.74 -7.83
C LEU A 151 4.01 -15.50 -6.56
N ARG A 152 4.62 -16.66 -6.30
CA ARG A 152 4.39 -17.44 -5.08
C ARG A 152 4.69 -16.59 -3.85
N ALA A 153 3.76 -16.53 -2.90
CA ALA A 153 3.90 -15.77 -1.67
C ALA A 153 3.13 -16.43 -0.53
N ASP A 154 3.62 -16.29 0.71
CA ASP A 154 2.90 -16.72 1.91
C ASP A 154 1.74 -15.76 2.20
N ILE A 155 1.98 -14.47 1.99
CA ILE A 155 1.04 -13.38 2.29
C ILE A 155 0.79 -12.58 1.00
N LEU A 156 -0.47 -12.33 0.68
CA LEU A 156 -0.88 -11.51 -0.45
C LEU A 156 -1.64 -10.27 0.03
N LYS A 157 -1.17 -9.07 -0.30
CA LYS A 157 -2.07 -7.90 -0.36
C LYS A 157 -2.87 -8.00 -1.64
N VAL A 158 -4.17 -8.28 -1.52
CA VAL A 158 -5.03 -8.56 -2.68
C VAL A 158 -5.10 -7.34 -3.60
N PRO A 159 -4.93 -7.51 -4.93
CA PRO A 159 -4.96 -6.38 -5.86
C PRO A 159 -6.24 -5.57 -5.75
N HIS A 160 -6.11 -4.26 -5.87
CA HIS A 160 -7.23 -3.32 -6.06
C HIS A 160 -8.38 -3.57 -5.08
N HIS A 161 -8.04 -3.69 -3.80
CA HIS A 161 -9.01 -3.89 -2.71
C HIS A 161 -9.88 -5.15 -2.83
N GLY A 162 -9.51 -6.12 -3.67
CA GLY A 162 -10.35 -7.28 -3.98
C GLY A 162 -11.43 -7.01 -5.03
N SER A 163 -11.17 -6.07 -5.95
CA SER A 163 -12.02 -5.81 -7.11
C SER A 163 -12.23 -7.05 -7.98
N GLN A 164 -13.33 -7.06 -8.74
CA GLN A 164 -13.66 -8.10 -9.72
C GLN A 164 -12.62 -8.22 -10.86
N THR A 165 -11.73 -7.23 -11.00
CA THR A 165 -10.61 -7.23 -11.94
C THR A 165 -9.46 -8.17 -11.53
N THR A 166 -9.49 -8.72 -10.30
CA THR A 166 -8.57 -9.78 -9.89
C THR A 166 -8.95 -11.12 -10.52
N THR A 167 -8.00 -11.76 -11.20
CA THR A 167 -8.21 -13.01 -11.94
C THR A 167 -7.96 -14.24 -11.08
N LYS A 168 -8.66 -15.35 -11.38
CA LYS A 168 -8.50 -16.62 -10.65
C LYS A 168 -7.12 -17.21 -10.90
N GLU A 169 -6.61 -17.06 -12.12
CA GLU A 169 -5.30 -17.53 -12.58
C GLU A 169 -4.20 -16.87 -11.76
N PHE A 170 -4.31 -15.55 -11.52
CA PHE A 170 -3.40 -14.82 -10.65
C PHE A 170 -3.43 -15.35 -9.21
N LEU A 171 -4.61 -15.46 -8.60
CA LEU A 171 -4.73 -15.97 -7.23
C LEU A 171 -4.21 -17.41 -7.09
N THR A 172 -4.41 -18.24 -8.11
CA THR A 172 -3.91 -19.62 -8.16
C THR A 172 -2.38 -19.67 -8.31
N ALA A 173 -1.79 -18.75 -9.09
CA ALA A 173 -0.34 -18.64 -9.23
C ALA A 173 0.33 -18.07 -7.98
N VAL A 174 -0.32 -17.16 -7.25
CA VAL A 174 0.18 -16.68 -5.96
C VAL A 174 0.07 -17.77 -4.89
N HIS A 175 -1.10 -18.42 -4.82
CA HIS A 175 -1.46 -19.44 -3.83
C HIS A 175 -1.09 -19.05 -2.38
N PRO A 176 -1.63 -17.92 -1.88
CA PRO A 176 -1.27 -17.41 -0.57
C PRO A 176 -1.88 -18.23 0.56
N ARG A 177 -1.16 -18.31 1.68
CA ARG A 177 -1.68 -18.84 2.95
C ARG A 177 -2.58 -17.81 3.61
N LEU A 178 -2.20 -16.54 3.53
CA LEU A 178 -2.94 -15.39 4.06
C LEU A 178 -3.18 -14.34 2.96
N ALA A 179 -4.42 -13.94 2.76
CA ALA A 179 -4.79 -12.83 1.89
C ALA A 179 -5.33 -11.66 2.72
N ILE A 180 -4.76 -10.48 2.50
CA ILE A 180 -5.17 -9.25 3.17
C ILE A 180 -5.87 -8.36 2.14
N ILE A 181 -7.12 -8.06 2.43
CA ILE A 181 -7.95 -7.20 1.61
C ILE A 181 -8.08 -5.88 2.34
N SER A 182 -7.50 -4.83 1.77
CA SER A 182 -7.68 -3.51 2.34
C SER A 182 -8.90 -2.83 1.72
N SER A 183 -9.87 -2.50 2.55
CA SER A 183 -11.08 -1.75 2.24
C SER A 183 -11.45 -0.85 3.42
N GLY A 184 -12.12 0.27 3.14
CA GLY A 184 -12.61 1.17 4.19
C GLY A 184 -13.83 0.61 4.91
N ALA A 185 -14.04 0.95 6.18
CA ALA A 185 -15.20 0.49 6.95
C ALA A 185 -16.56 0.88 6.32
N ASN A 186 -16.59 2.02 5.62
CA ASN A 186 -17.76 2.53 4.90
C ASN A 186 -17.67 2.28 3.38
N ASN A 187 -17.07 1.17 2.95
CA ASN A 187 -16.79 0.93 1.54
C ASN A 187 -18.05 0.88 0.67
N THR A 188 -18.27 1.92 -0.14
CA THR A 188 -19.37 2.02 -1.10
C THR A 188 -19.03 1.43 -2.48
N PHE A 189 -17.77 1.06 -2.73
CA PHE A 189 -17.31 0.51 -4.02
C PHE A 189 -17.70 -0.96 -4.24
N GLY A 190 -18.29 -1.62 -3.24
CA GLY A 190 -18.70 -3.03 -3.35
C GLY A 190 -17.52 -4.01 -3.34
N HIS A 191 -16.38 -3.63 -2.76
CA HIS A 191 -15.21 -4.49 -2.59
C HIS A 191 -15.09 -5.00 -1.15
N PRO A 192 -14.51 -6.20 -0.92
CA PRO A 192 -14.10 -7.18 -1.93
C PRO A 192 -15.29 -7.81 -2.65
N HIS A 193 -15.11 -8.09 -3.94
CA HIS A 193 -16.13 -8.73 -4.75
C HIS A 193 -16.32 -10.20 -4.31
N PRO A 194 -17.56 -10.72 -4.19
CA PRO A 194 -17.83 -12.08 -3.69
C PRO A 194 -17.04 -13.18 -4.41
N LYS A 195 -16.88 -13.08 -5.73
CA LYS A 195 -16.07 -14.02 -6.54
C LYS A 195 -14.63 -14.15 -6.05
N ILE A 196 -14.03 -13.06 -5.55
CA ILE A 196 -12.65 -13.06 -5.03
C ILE A 196 -12.59 -13.82 -3.71
N LEU A 197 -13.54 -13.56 -2.80
CA LEU A 197 -13.67 -14.29 -1.53
C LEU A 197 -13.86 -15.79 -1.78
N THR A 198 -14.79 -16.17 -2.66
CA THR A 198 -15.03 -17.58 -3.02
C THR A 198 -13.78 -18.24 -3.58
N THR A 199 -13.03 -17.54 -4.44
CA THR A 199 -11.80 -18.07 -5.03
C THR A 199 -10.72 -18.29 -3.96
N LEU A 200 -10.50 -17.33 -3.06
CA LEU A 200 -9.53 -17.45 -1.98
C LEU A 200 -9.90 -18.57 -1.00
N HIS A 201 -11.18 -18.68 -0.63
CA HIS A 201 -11.66 -19.79 0.20
C HIS A 201 -11.44 -21.16 -0.46
N ALA A 202 -11.69 -21.28 -1.77
CA ALA A 202 -11.45 -22.52 -2.51
C ALA A 202 -9.96 -22.89 -2.60
N LEU A 203 -9.04 -21.93 -2.43
CA LEU A 203 -7.60 -22.18 -2.34
C LEU A 203 -7.13 -22.52 -0.92
N GLY A 204 -8.03 -22.53 0.07
CA GLY A 204 -7.67 -22.75 1.48
C GLY A 204 -6.98 -21.53 2.13
N THR A 205 -7.10 -20.35 1.53
CA THR A 205 -6.46 -19.13 2.03
C THR A 205 -7.24 -18.54 3.21
N THR A 206 -6.54 -18.17 4.29
CA THR A 206 -7.09 -17.34 5.37
C THR A 206 -7.25 -15.91 4.88
N ILE A 207 -8.40 -15.27 5.13
CA ILE A 207 -8.70 -13.91 4.67
C ILE A 207 -8.76 -12.97 5.88
N ALA A 208 -8.01 -11.87 5.83
CA ALA A 208 -8.11 -10.77 6.77
C ALA A 208 -8.50 -9.47 6.03
N ARG A 209 -9.39 -8.68 6.61
CA ARG A 209 -9.95 -7.47 5.95
C ARG A 209 -9.87 -6.24 6.84
N THR A 210 -9.37 -5.12 6.33
CA THR A 210 -9.22 -3.89 7.14
C THR A 210 -10.56 -3.21 7.46
N ASP A 211 -11.60 -3.42 6.67
CA ASP A 211 -12.94 -2.89 6.93
C ASP A 211 -13.60 -3.47 8.19
N HIS A 212 -13.32 -4.75 8.49
CA HIS A 212 -13.72 -5.40 9.74
C HIS A 212 -12.71 -5.19 10.87
N HIS A 213 -11.43 -5.39 10.57
CA HIS A 213 -10.39 -5.55 11.60
C HIS A 213 -9.62 -4.27 11.93
N GLY A 214 -9.79 -3.20 11.15
CA GLY A 214 -8.95 -2.00 11.23
C GLY A 214 -7.53 -2.30 10.76
N ASP A 215 -6.54 -1.88 11.54
CA ASP A 215 -5.15 -2.16 11.22
C ASP A 215 -4.84 -3.63 11.49
N ILE A 216 -4.03 -4.22 10.60
CA ILE A 216 -3.64 -5.62 10.67
C ILE A 216 -2.12 -5.67 10.80
N LEU A 217 -1.66 -6.32 11.87
CA LEU A 217 -0.26 -6.63 12.12
C LEU A 217 -0.04 -8.13 11.97
N ILE A 218 0.98 -8.52 11.21
CA ILE A 218 1.38 -9.92 11.03
C ILE A 218 2.74 -10.15 11.66
N THR A 219 2.81 -11.20 12.48
CA THR A 219 4.04 -11.65 13.14
C THR A 219 4.21 -13.16 12.99
N GLY A 220 5.36 -13.68 13.42
CA GLY A 220 5.69 -15.11 13.34
C GLY A 220 6.54 -15.46 12.13
N THR A 221 6.57 -16.75 11.79
CA THR A 221 7.34 -17.30 10.65
C THR A 221 6.51 -18.41 9.99
N PRO A 222 6.48 -18.55 8.66
CA PRO A 222 5.73 -19.62 8.02
C PRO A 222 6.19 -21.00 8.52
N PRO A 223 5.28 -21.96 8.76
CA PRO A 223 3.84 -21.91 8.50
C PRO A 223 3.00 -21.21 9.58
N HIS A 224 3.60 -20.79 10.69
CA HIS A 224 2.96 -20.27 11.90
C HIS A 224 2.95 -18.73 11.92
N LEU A 225 1.96 -18.15 11.22
CA LEU A 225 1.70 -16.72 11.23
C LEU A 225 0.65 -16.36 12.28
N HIS A 226 0.86 -15.24 12.99
CA HIS A 226 -0.10 -14.66 13.91
C HIS A 226 -0.64 -13.35 13.34
N ILE A 227 -1.96 -13.14 13.48
CA ILE A 227 -2.65 -11.93 13.02
C ILE A 227 -3.15 -11.19 14.26
N LEU A 228 -2.71 -9.95 14.42
CA LEU A 228 -3.20 -9.03 15.43
C LEU A 228 -4.00 -7.94 14.73
N THR A 229 -5.16 -7.59 15.29
CA THR A 229 -6.10 -6.65 14.69
C THR A 229 -6.45 -5.53 15.65
N ARG A 230 -6.62 -4.30 15.11
CA ARG A 230 -7.06 -3.15 15.92
C ARG A 230 -8.47 -3.34 16.46
N ARG A 231 -9.35 -3.97 15.67
CA ARG A 231 -10.72 -4.32 16.07
C ARG A 231 -10.85 -5.83 16.19
N PRO A 232 -11.41 -6.36 17.29
CA PRO A 232 -11.79 -7.76 17.33
C PRO A 232 -12.87 -8.00 16.27
N GLY A 233 -12.64 -9.01 15.43
CA GLY A 233 -13.55 -9.41 14.36
C GLY A 233 -14.79 -10.13 14.87
#